data_AF-A0A2N6EA67-F1
#
_entry.id   AF-A0A2N6EA67-F1
#
_cell.length_a   1.000
_cell.length_b   1.000
_cell.length_c   1.000
_cell.angle_alpha   90.00
_cell.angle_beta   90.00
_cell.angle_gamma   90.00
#
_symmetry.space_group_name_H-M   'P 1'
#
loop_
_entity.id
_entity.type
_entity.pdbx_description
1 polymer ?
#
loop_
_entity_poly.entity_id
_entity_poly.type
_entity_poly.pdbx_seq_one_letter_code
_entity_poly.pdbx_strand_id
1 'polypeptide(L)'
;MVRMRGVWLKSLLGGLFIGVALLAASISSAMEGDTAEVTFTISSYQVSGSSLFEQELLERWLEPFTGEEKSFATIQQAIELLESNYWSQGFKTVAVILPEQRLNEGVVRLDVVEPRLSSVVVSGNRYFDQSNILTSLPHL
;
A
#
# COMPACT_ATOMS: atom_id res chain seq x y z
N MET A 1 -32.12 49.08 -16.75
CA MET A 1 -32.70 47.85 -17.31
C MET A 1 -32.49 47.91 -18.82
N VAL A 2 -31.61 47.08 -19.39
CA VAL A 2 -31.63 46.50 -20.75
C VAL A 2 -30.32 45.72 -20.89
N ARG A 3 -30.45 44.38 -20.93
CA ARG A 3 -29.42 43.43 -21.35
C ARG A 3 -29.28 43.53 -22.87
N MET A 4 -28.09 43.27 -23.41
CA MET A 4 -27.88 42.43 -24.61
C MET A 4 -26.37 42.32 -24.86
N ARG A 5 -25.77 41.14 -24.67
CA ARG A 5 -25.69 39.99 -25.61
C ARG A 5 -24.76 40.30 -26.78
N GLY A 6 -23.70 39.48 -26.86
CA GLY A 6 -22.49 39.72 -27.62
C GLY A 6 -22.60 39.49 -29.12
N VAL A 7 -21.46 39.66 -29.78
CA VAL A 7 -21.20 39.21 -31.14
C VAL A 7 -19.73 38.80 -31.23
N TRP A 8 -19.52 37.58 -31.71
CA TRP A 8 -18.24 37.01 -32.13
C TRP A 8 -17.74 37.71 -33.40
N LEU A 9 -16.42 37.95 -33.51
CA LEU A 9 -15.80 38.18 -34.82
C LEU A 9 -14.55 37.33 -34.98
N LYS A 10 -14.65 36.42 -35.94
CA LYS A 10 -13.58 35.55 -36.42
C LYS A 10 -12.68 36.32 -37.40
N SER A 11 -11.43 35.89 -37.44
CA SER A 11 -10.61 35.64 -38.64
C SER A 11 -9.50 36.64 -39.04
N LEU A 12 -8.31 36.03 -39.19
CA LEU A 12 -7.36 36.08 -40.32
C LEU A 12 -6.05 36.90 -40.21
N LEU A 13 -5.05 36.32 -40.89
CA LEU A 13 -3.65 36.71 -41.16
C LEU A 13 -2.64 36.30 -40.08
N GLY A 14 -1.61 35.49 -40.31
CA GLY A 14 -1.06 34.86 -41.52
C GLY A 14 0.43 34.56 -41.29
N GLY A 15 0.95 33.44 -41.84
CA GLY A 15 2.37 33.29 -42.19
C GLY A 15 3.28 32.39 -41.34
N LEU A 16 3.46 31.16 -41.81
CA LEU A 16 4.77 30.56 -42.16
C LEU A 16 5.89 30.48 -41.08
N PHE A 17 6.01 29.34 -40.41
CA PHE A 17 7.30 28.73 -40.02
C PHE A 17 7.16 27.20 -40.07
N ILE A 18 7.38 26.64 -41.26
CA ILE A 18 7.64 25.22 -41.49
C ILE A 18 9.15 25.04 -41.31
N GLY A 19 9.57 24.21 -40.36
CA GLY A 19 10.95 23.72 -40.34
C GLY A 19 11.62 23.51 -38.99
N VAL A 20 11.02 22.77 -38.04
CA VAL A 20 11.74 21.91 -37.07
C VAL A 20 10.79 20.79 -36.66
N ALA A 21 10.61 19.79 -37.52
CA ALA A 21 9.78 18.62 -37.22
C ALA A 21 10.41 17.40 -37.87
N LEU A 22 11.55 16.93 -37.36
CA LEU A 22 12.14 15.60 -37.64
C LEU A 22 13.48 15.50 -36.92
N LEU A 23 13.50 15.15 -35.61
CA LEU A 23 14.64 14.51 -34.90
C LEU A 23 14.40 14.23 -33.39
N ALA A 24 13.18 13.89 -32.96
CA ALA A 24 12.92 13.60 -31.54
C ALA A 24 11.94 12.43 -31.28
N ALA A 25 11.90 11.42 -32.15
CA ALA A 25 10.87 10.37 -32.07
C ALA A 25 11.38 8.92 -32.23
N SER A 26 12.64 8.59 -31.88
CA SER A 26 13.14 7.21 -32.12
C SER A 26 14.15 6.63 -31.12
N ILE A 27 14.10 6.95 -29.81
CA ILE A 27 14.97 6.26 -28.82
C ILE A 27 14.20 5.56 -27.68
N SER A 28 12.86 5.59 -27.64
CA SER A 28 12.11 4.98 -26.51
C SER A 28 11.76 3.49 -26.61
N SER A 29 12.19 2.76 -27.65
CA SER A 29 11.89 1.32 -27.78
C SER A 29 13.17 0.49 -27.82
N ALA A 30 13.81 0.30 -26.66
CA ALA A 30 14.89 -0.69 -26.54
C ALA A 30 15.16 -1.10 -25.08
N MET A 31 14.14 -1.45 -24.29
CA MET A 31 14.32 -2.28 -23.08
C MET A 31 13.05 -3.11 -22.80
N GLU A 32 12.57 -3.88 -23.78
CA GLU A 32 11.73 -5.05 -23.47
C GLU A 32 12.68 -6.25 -23.30
N GLY A 33 13.29 -6.31 -22.12
CA GLY A 33 13.78 -7.58 -21.60
C GLY A 33 12.55 -8.36 -21.17
N ASP A 34 12.27 -9.47 -21.86
CA ASP A 34 11.29 -10.48 -21.48
C ASP A 34 11.75 -11.17 -20.19
N THR A 35 11.69 -10.44 -19.07
CA THR A 35 11.79 -11.03 -17.75
C THR A 35 10.44 -11.66 -17.47
N ALA A 36 10.28 -12.93 -17.84
CA ALA A 36 9.14 -13.73 -17.45
C ALA A 36 8.96 -13.61 -15.93
N GLU A 37 7.90 -12.92 -15.51
CA GLU A 37 7.58 -12.73 -14.10
C GLU A 37 7.25 -14.10 -13.50
N VAL A 38 7.93 -14.45 -12.42
CA VAL A 38 7.70 -15.74 -11.76
C VAL A 38 6.31 -15.71 -11.15
N THR A 39 5.44 -16.61 -11.62
CA THR A 39 4.08 -16.77 -11.12
C THR A 39 3.88 -18.09 -10.38
N PHE A 40 2.85 -18.14 -9.57
CA PHE A 40 2.48 -19.26 -8.71
C PHE A 40 0.97 -19.31 -8.50
N THR A 41 0.47 -20.51 -8.20
CA THR A 41 -0.90 -20.71 -7.74
C THR A 41 -0.92 -20.58 -6.22
N ILE A 42 -1.75 -19.69 -5.70
CA ILE A 42 -1.99 -19.50 -4.26
C ILE A 42 -3.37 -20.06 -3.93
N SER A 43 -3.42 -21.19 -3.23
CA SER A 43 -4.65 -21.80 -2.75
C SER A 43 -5.18 -21.13 -1.48
N SER A 44 -4.30 -20.75 -0.55
CA SER A 44 -4.70 -20.07 0.68
C SER A 44 -3.56 -19.32 1.35
N TYR A 45 -3.92 -18.47 2.31
CA TYR A 45 -2.97 -17.82 3.22
C TYR A 45 -3.11 -18.42 4.61
N GLN A 46 -1.98 -18.72 5.25
CA GLN A 46 -1.93 -19.15 6.64
C GLN A 46 -1.25 -18.06 7.48
N VAL A 47 -2.03 -17.35 8.27
CA VAL A 47 -1.54 -16.30 9.14
C VAL A 47 -1.21 -16.85 10.52
N SER A 48 -0.02 -16.57 11.03
CA SER A 48 0.44 -16.92 12.38
C SER A 48 0.73 -15.65 13.19
N GLY A 49 0.70 -15.72 14.53
CA GLY A 49 1.06 -14.59 15.39
C GLY A 49 -0.02 -13.52 15.59
N SER A 50 -1.19 -13.67 14.96
CA SER A 50 -2.38 -12.85 15.23
C SER A 50 -3.02 -13.27 16.56
N SER A 51 -3.20 -12.31 17.47
CA SER A 51 -4.04 -12.45 18.67
C SER A 51 -5.16 -11.43 18.75
N LEU A 52 -5.11 -10.38 17.93
CA LEU A 52 -6.08 -9.28 17.92
C LEU A 52 -7.31 -9.57 17.04
N PHE A 53 -7.20 -10.46 16.06
CA PHE A 53 -8.29 -10.84 15.16
C PHE A 53 -8.43 -12.37 15.03
N GLU A 54 -9.67 -12.83 14.81
CA GLU A 54 -9.99 -14.22 14.51
C GLU A 54 -9.43 -14.65 13.15
N GLN A 55 -9.02 -15.91 13.04
CA GLN A 55 -8.36 -16.44 11.85
C GLN A 55 -9.24 -16.32 10.61
N GLU A 56 -10.54 -16.58 10.74
CA GLU A 56 -11.52 -16.54 9.67
C GLU A 56 -11.70 -15.13 9.08
N LEU A 57 -11.49 -14.09 9.90
CA LEU A 57 -11.51 -12.71 9.44
C LEU A 57 -10.28 -12.40 8.59
N LEU A 58 -9.10 -12.86 9.02
CA LEU A 58 -7.85 -12.69 8.29
C LEU A 58 -7.89 -13.38 6.94
N GLU A 59 -8.38 -14.63 6.91
CA GLU A 59 -8.56 -15.38 5.67
C GLU A 59 -9.50 -14.67 4.71
N ARG A 60 -10.60 -14.09 5.21
CA ARG A 60 -11.54 -13.33 4.38
C ARG A 60 -10.91 -12.06 3.79
N TRP A 61 -10.04 -11.38 4.53
CA TRP A 61 -9.30 -10.23 4.00
C TRP A 61 -8.31 -10.63 2.91
N LEU A 62 -7.74 -11.83 3.02
CA LEU A 62 -6.70 -12.31 2.10
C LEU A 62 -7.24 -13.08 0.89
N GLU A 63 -8.50 -13.52 0.92
CA GLU A 63 -9.17 -14.25 -0.16
C GLU A 63 -8.99 -13.63 -1.56
N PRO A 64 -9.06 -12.29 -1.74
CA PRO A 64 -8.87 -11.67 -3.06
C PRO A 64 -7.48 -11.89 -3.69
N PHE A 65 -6.48 -12.27 -2.88
CA PHE A 65 -5.11 -12.51 -3.31
C PHE A 65 -4.82 -13.99 -3.59
N THR A 66 -5.83 -14.85 -3.57
CA THR A 66 -5.75 -16.26 -3.95
C THR A 66 -6.05 -16.46 -5.45
N GLY A 67 -5.69 -17.62 -5.99
CA GLY A 67 -5.91 -18.00 -7.38
C GLY A 67 -4.64 -18.39 -8.13
N GLU A 68 -4.79 -18.56 -9.44
CA GLU A 68 -3.70 -18.90 -10.35
C GLU A 68 -2.93 -17.65 -10.80
N GLU A 69 -1.73 -17.86 -11.36
CA GLU A 69 -0.89 -16.83 -11.99
C GLU A 69 -0.59 -15.61 -11.09
N LYS A 70 -0.50 -15.82 -9.78
CA LYS A 70 -0.12 -14.76 -8.83
C LYS A 70 1.39 -14.57 -8.84
N SER A 71 1.83 -13.34 -8.59
CA SER A 71 3.25 -13.02 -8.48
C SER A 71 3.60 -12.51 -7.08
N PHE A 72 4.88 -12.22 -6.86
CA PHE A 72 5.33 -11.66 -5.59
C PHE A 72 4.66 -10.31 -5.30
N ALA A 73 4.30 -9.55 -6.33
CA ALA A 73 3.54 -8.32 -6.18
C ALA A 73 2.16 -8.56 -5.54
N THR A 74 1.49 -9.67 -5.87
CA THR A 74 0.22 -10.05 -5.23
C THR A 74 0.40 -10.31 -3.74
N ILE A 75 1.44 -11.04 -3.35
CA ILE A 75 1.72 -11.33 -1.94
C ILE A 75 2.03 -10.03 -1.19
N GLN A 76 2.79 -9.12 -1.80
CA GLN A 76 3.09 -7.81 -1.24
C GLN A 76 1.83 -6.97 -1.00
N GLN A 77 0.88 -6.96 -1.94
CA GLN A 77 -0.41 -6.30 -1.76
C GLN A 77 -1.23 -6.91 -0.63
N ALA A 78 -1.16 -8.24 -0.48
CA ALA A 78 -1.83 -8.96 0.62
C ALA A 78 -1.26 -8.56 1.99
N ILE A 79 0.07 -8.43 2.09
CA ILE A 79 0.79 -7.93 3.27
C ILE A 79 0.34 -6.50 3.60
N GLU A 80 0.36 -5.60 2.61
CA GLU A 80 -0.04 -4.21 2.79
C GLU A 80 -1.50 -4.06 3.21
N LEU A 81 -2.40 -4.86 2.64
CA LEU A 81 -3.80 -4.87 3.06
C LEU A 81 -3.92 -5.30 4.52
N LEU A 82 -3.25 -6.39 4.89
CA LEU A 82 -3.29 -6.94 6.23
C LEU A 82 -2.79 -5.91 7.24
N GLU A 83 -1.62 -5.31 7.01
CA GLU A 83 -1.06 -4.24 7.85
C GLU A 83 -2.01 -3.04 7.96
N SER A 84 -2.56 -2.58 6.83
CA SER A 84 -3.50 -1.47 6.79
C SER A 84 -4.74 -1.73 7.65
N ASN A 85 -5.27 -2.95 7.64
CA ASN A 85 -6.39 -3.33 8.49
C ASN A 85 -6.02 -3.23 9.99
N TYR A 86 -4.85 -3.73 10.41
CA TYR A 86 -4.35 -3.53 11.78
C TYR A 86 -4.23 -2.05 12.13
N TRP A 87 -3.65 -1.25 11.25
CA TRP A 87 -3.43 0.18 11.48
C TRP A 87 -4.74 0.96 11.60
N SER A 88 -5.75 0.58 10.82
CA SER A 88 -7.09 1.18 10.87
C SER A 88 -7.77 0.98 12.23
N GLN A 89 -7.43 -0.10 12.93
CA GLN A 89 -7.93 -0.43 14.27
C GLN A 89 -7.03 0.12 15.40
N GLY A 90 -6.00 0.90 15.07
CA GLY A 90 -5.10 1.54 16.04
C GLY A 90 -3.80 0.80 16.32
N PHE A 91 -3.57 -0.37 15.73
CA PHE A 91 -2.39 -1.20 15.97
C PHE A 91 -1.24 -0.87 15.00
N LYS A 92 -0.77 0.37 15.01
CA LYS A 92 0.19 0.91 14.00
C LYS A 92 1.59 0.31 14.03
N THR A 93 1.94 -0.36 15.12
CA THR A 93 3.26 -0.98 15.29
C THR A 93 3.29 -2.44 14.82
N VAL A 94 2.16 -2.99 14.40
CA VAL A 94 2.08 -4.35 13.84
C VAL A 94 2.78 -4.38 12.49
N ALA A 95 3.55 -5.44 12.28
CA ALA A 95 4.21 -5.75 11.03
C ALA A 95 3.83 -7.15 10.57
N VAL A 96 3.78 -7.37 9.26
CA VAL A 96 3.50 -8.68 8.64
C VAL A 96 4.73 -9.12 7.86
N ILE A 97 5.21 -10.33 8.15
CA ILE A 97 6.44 -10.88 7.59
C ILE A 97 6.11 -12.08 6.71
N LEU A 98 6.70 -12.13 5.51
CA LEU A 98 6.73 -13.33 4.68
C LEU A 98 8.02 -14.11 5.00
N PRO A 99 7.97 -15.18 5.80
CA PRO A 99 9.14 -16.02 6.04
C PRO A 99 9.58 -16.74 4.75
N GLU A 100 10.86 -17.12 4.71
CA GLU A 100 11.40 -17.95 3.64
C GLU A 100 10.64 -19.29 3.57
N GLN A 101 10.02 -19.55 2.42
CA GLN A 101 9.21 -20.74 2.19
C GLN A 101 9.18 -21.08 0.70
N ARG A 102 8.78 -22.30 0.38
CA ARG A 102 8.51 -22.70 -1.01
C ARG A 102 7.03 -22.50 -1.32
N LEU A 103 6.72 -21.84 -2.43
CA LEU A 103 5.35 -21.49 -2.83
C LEU A 103 4.66 -22.57 -3.69
N ASN A 104 5.33 -23.70 -3.90
CA ASN A 104 4.85 -24.80 -4.74
C ASN A 104 3.73 -25.63 -4.08
N GLU A 105 3.48 -25.47 -2.78
CA GLU A 105 2.38 -26.12 -2.07
C GLU A 105 1.07 -25.31 -2.12
N GLY A 106 1.10 -24.11 -2.71
CA GLY A 106 -0.03 -23.21 -2.85
C GLY A 106 -0.42 -22.46 -1.57
N VAL A 107 0.16 -22.80 -0.42
CA VAL A 107 -0.12 -22.11 0.84
C VAL A 107 0.97 -21.05 1.10
N VAL A 108 0.55 -19.81 1.32
CA VAL A 108 1.44 -18.70 1.69
C VAL A 108 1.34 -18.46 3.19
N ARG A 109 2.42 -18.73 3.93
CA ARG A 109 2.52 -18.42 5.36
C ARG A 109 2.90 -16.96 5.56
N LEU A 110 2.16 -16.26 6.42
CA LEU A 110 2.48 -14.91 6.86
C LEU A 110 2.57 -14.90 8.40
N ASP A 111 3.60 -14.25 8.93
CA ASP A 111 3.80 -14.10 10.37
C ASP A 111 3.49 -12.66 10.77
N VAL A 112 2.47 -12.48 11.60
CA VAL A 112 2.12 -11.19 12.21
C VAL A 112 2.93 -11.00 13.47
N VAL A 113 3.65 -9.90 13.53
CA VAL A 113 4.35 -9.45 14.73
C VAL A 113 3.51 -8.39 15.40
N GLU A 114 2.90 -8.75 16.54
CA GLU A 114 2.12 -7.85 17.39
C GLU A 114 2.96 -7.39 18.60
N PRO A 115 3.78 -6.33 18.46
CA PRO A 115 4.63 -5.89 19.55
C PRO A 115 3.79 -5.34 20.71
N ARG A 116 4.18 -5.70 21.93
CA ARG A 116 3.56 -5.22 23.17
C ARG A 116 4.46 -4.19 23.83
N LEU A 117 3.85 -3.13 24.34
CA LEU A 117 4.56 -2.12 25.12
C LEU A 117 4.95 -2.71 26.48
N SER A 118 6.25 -2.75 26.78
CA SER A 118 6.77 -3.35 28.02
C SER A 118 6.90 -2.37 29.17
N SER A 119 7.31 -1.13 28.89
CA SER A 119 7.49 -0.09 29.92
C SER A 119 7.44 1.30 29.31
N VAL A 120 7.03 2.26 30.13
CA VAL A 120 7.03 3.69 29.80
C VAL A 120 7.90 4.42 30.82
N VAL A 121 8.91 5.14 30.34
CA VAL A 121 9.80 5.95 31.18
C VAL A 121 9.48 7.43 30.93
N VAL A 122 9.09 8.15 31.98
CA VAL A 122 8.86 9.59 31.94
C VAL A 122 10.07 10.29 32.51
N SER A 123 10.62 11.26 31.78
CA SER A 123 11.81 12.01 32.19
C SER A 123 11.71 13.48 31.81
N GLY A 124 12.32 14.37 32.61
CA GLY A 124 12.44 15.80 32.29
C GLY A 124 11.15 16.62 32.46
N ASN A 125 10.11 16.05 33.07
CA ASN A 125 8.86 16.73 33.36
C ASN A 125 9.06 17.81 34.45
N ARG A 126 8.55 19.02 34.19
CA ARG A 126 8.65 20.18 35.11
C ARG A 126 7.31 20.62 35.71
N TYR A 127 6.23 20.42 34.96
CA TYR A 127 4.91 20.96 35.30
C TYR A 127 3.92 19.89 35.76
N PHE A 128 4.04 18.67 35.25
CA PHE A 128 3.18 17.54 35.61
C PHE A 128 4.06 16.44 36.20
N ASP A 129 3.61 15.80 37.27
CA ASP A 129 4.30 14.62 37.79
C ASP A 129 4.12 13.40 36.88
N GLN A 130 4.95 12.39 37.07
CA GLN A 130 4.92 11.16 36.27
C GLN A 130 3.56 10.45 36.35
N SER A 131 2.91 10.43 37.52
CA SER A 131 1.63 9.76 37.70
C SER A 131 0.54 10.43 36.87
N ASN A 132 0.52 11.77 36.85
CA ASN A 132 -0.40 12.55 36.03
C ASN A 132 -0.21 12.24 34.54
N ILE A 133 1.03 12.20 34.06
CA ILE A 133 1.34 11.88 32.66
C ILE A 133 0.90 10.46 32.30
N LEU A 134 1.25 9.46 33.12
CA LEU A 134 0.89 8.07 32.84
C LEU A 134 -0.62 7.86 32.82
N THR A 135 -1.37 8.52 33.70
CA THR A 135 -2.85 8.43 33.73
C THR A 135 -3.50 9.07 32.50
N SER A 136 -2.79 9.97 31.81
CA SER A 136 -3.29 10.63 30.59
C SER A 136 -3.13 9.80 29.31
N LEU A 137 -2.35 8.71 29.36
CA LEU A 137 -2.07 7.90 28.18
C LEU A 137 -3.26 7.00 27.84
N PRO A 138 -3.85 7.15 26.65
CA PRO A 138 -4.96 6.28 26.24
C PRO A 138 -4.42 4.88 25.94
N HIS A 139 -5.12 3.85 26.43
CA HIS A 139 -4.86 2.43 26.18
C HIS A 139 -3.65 1.78 26.89
N LEU A 140 -3.20 2.32 28.03
CA LEU A 140 -2.34 1.59 28.98
C LEU A 140 -3.14 0.66 29.90
#